data_AF-A0A6J4UTS8-F1
#
_entry.id   AF-A0A6J4UTS8-F1
#
_cell.length_a   1.000
_cell.length_b   1.000
_cell.length_c   1.000
_cell.angle_alpha   90.00
_cell.angle_beta   90.00
_cell.angle_gamma   90.00
#
_symmetry.space_group_name_H-M   'P 1'
#
loop_
_entity.id
_entity.type
_entity.pdbx_description
1 polymer ?
#
loop_
_entity_poly.entity_id
_entity_poly.type
_entity_poly.pdbx_seq_one_letter_code
_entity_poly.pdbx_strand_id
1 'polypeptide(L)' 'RHGRAARPVRELKGFRRITLGAGETRSVDFELGPGELRYWHPLERDWVIDAAPFDVWVGGDATAALGSTFEITGT' A
#
# COMPACT_ATOMS: atom_id res chain seq x y z
N ARG A 1 -0.59 -15.41 -6.08
CA ARG A 1 0.32 -14.23 -5.96
C ARG A 1 1.66 -14.76 -5.50
N HIS A 2 2.73 -14.47 -6.21
CA HIS A 2 4.09 -14.94 -5.88
C HIS A 2 4.87 -13.74 -5.35
N GLY A 3 5.42 -13.87 -4.15
CA GLY A 3 6.38 -12.91 -3.58
C GLY A 3 7.66 -13.66 -3.24
N ARG A 4 8.83 -13.04 -3.45
CA ARG A 4 10.13 -13.69 -3.24
C ARG A 4 10.50 -13.81 -1.75
N ALA A 5 9.73 -13.18 -0.87
CA ALA A 5 9.79 -13.36 0.58
C ALA A 5 8.38 -13.36 1.20
N ALA A 6 8.25 -13.96 2.39
CA ALA A 6 7.02 -13.88 3.19
C ALA A 6 6.78 -12.45 3.67
N ARG A 7 5.53 -11.98 3.62
CA ARG A 7 5.12 -10.62 3.97
C ARG A 7 3.80 -10.64 4.76
N PRO A 8 3.51 -9.59 5.56
CA PRO A 8 2.20 -9.41 6.16
C PRO A 8 1.09 -9.39 5.11
N VAL A 9 -0.13 -9.81 5.50
CA VAL A 9 -1.30 -9.78 4.60
C VAL A 9 -1.60 -8.37 4.12
N ARG A 10 -1.44 -7.37 5.00
CA ARG A 10 -1.55 -5.94 4.71
C ARG A 10 -0.53 -5.17 5.54
N GLU A 11 -0.01 -4.07 5.01
CA GLU A 11 0.90 -3.15 5.68
C GLU A 11 0.36 -1.72 5.52
N LEU A 12 0.31 -0.92 6.59
CA LEU A 12 -0.12 0.48 6.51
C LEU A 12 0.96 1.31 5.79
N LYS A 13 0.58 1.96 4.68
CA LYS A 13 1.50 2.80 3.88
C LYS A 13 1.28 4.31 4.05
N GLY A 14 0.12 4.72 4.58
CA GLY A 14 -0.15 6.12 4.86
C GLY A 14 -1.42 6.29 5.68
N PHE A 15 -1.49 7.40 6.39
CA PHE A 15 -2.71 7.84 7.07
C PHE A 15 -2.81 9.36 7.05
N ARG A 16 -4.05 9.86 7.12
CA ARG A 16 -4.37 11.28 7.24
C ARG A 16 -5.50 11.43 8.25
N ARG A 17 -5.31 12.27 9.25
CA ARG A 17 -6.40 12.72 10.12
C ARG A 17 -7.01 13.97 9.51
N ILE A 18 -8.30 13.94 9.24
CA ILE A 18 -9.07 15.08 8.71
C ILE A 18 -10.20 15.42 9.68
N THR A 19 -10.48 16.71 9.81
CA THR A 19 -11.67 17.21 10.50
C THR A 19 -12.67 17.64 9.45
N LEU A 20 -13.92 17.21 9.57
CA LEU A 20 -15.01 17.56 8.68
C LEU A 20 -16.12 18.25 9.46
N GLY A 21 -16.68 19.32 8.90
CA GLY A 21 -17.97 19.87 9.34
C GLY A 21 -19.14 18.96 8.95
N ALA A 22 -20.33 19.27 9.47
CA ALA A 22 -21.54 18.55 9.10
C ALA A 22 -21.81 18.70 7.59
N GLY A 23 -21.89 17.57 6.88
CA GLY A 23 -22.10 17.52 5.42
C GLY A 23 -20.86 17.86 4.58
N GLU A 24 -19.71 18.15 5.19
CA GLU A 24 -18.48 18.42 4.45
C GLU A 24 -17.91 17.14 3.83
N THR A 25 -17.41 17.25 2.61
CA THR A 25 -16.67 16.19 1.92
C THR A 25 -15.28 16.70 1.57
N ARG A 26 -14.25 15.87 1.78
CA ARG A 26 -12.88 16.15 1.35
C ARG A 26 -12.30 14.97 0.60
N SER A 27 -11.59 15.26 -0.48
CA SER A 27 -10.68 14.31 -1.12
C SER A 27 -9.40 14.21 -0.30
N VAL A 28 -8.87 12.99 -0.19
CA VAL A 28 -7.57 12.73 0.41
C VAL A 28 -6.73 11.93 -0.57
N ASP A 29 -5.49 12.39 -0.79
CA ASP A 29 -4.57 11.79 -1.72
C ASP A 29 -3.40 11.14 -0.97
N PHE A 30 -3.02 9.95 -1.42
CA PHE A 30 -1.87 9.20 -0.95
C PHE A 30 -1.00 8.84 -2.14
N GLU A 31 0.27 9.22 -2.07
CA GLU A 31 1.26 8.86 -3.08
C GLU A 31 1.88 7.51 -2.70
N LEU A 32 1.98 6.60 -3.67
CA LEU A 32 2.64 5.31 -3.52
C LEU A 32 3.76 5.22 -4.55
N GLY A 33 5.00 5.35 -4.08
CA GLY A 33 6.20 5.18 -4.88
C GLY A 33 7.00 3.94 -4.47
N PRO A 34 8.22 3.80 -5.00
CA PRO A 34 9.12 2.70 -4.63
C PRO A 34 9.40 2.64 -3.13
N GLY A 35 9.41 3.78 -2.42
CA GLY A 35 9.65 3.85 -0.98
C GLY A 35 8.61 3.12 -0.15
N GLU A 36 7.34 3.21 -0.55
CA GLU A 36 6.20 2.58 0.12
C GLU A 36 6.05 1.10 -0.26
N LEU A 37 6.43 0.75 -1.49
CA LEU A 37 6.15 -0.56 -2.09
C LEU A 37 7.29 -1.57 -1.94
N ARG A 38 8.53 -1.10 -1.75
CA ARG A 38 9.70 -1.95 -1.51
C ARG A 38 9.63 -2.69 -0.17
N TYR A 39 10.32 -3.81 -0.10
CA TYR A 39 10.50 -4.61 1.10
C TYR A 39 11.93 -5.14 1.19
N TRP A 40 12.37 -5.48 2.41
CA TRP A 40 13.68 -6.09 2.61
C TRP A 40 13.68 -7.56 2.18
N HIS A 41 14.58 -7.93 1.25
CA HIS A 41 14.73 -9.30 0.80
C HIS A 41 15.94 -9.96 1.50
N PRO A 42 15.72 -10.94 2.40
CA PRO A 42 16.78 -11.44 3.29
C PRO A 42 17.92 -12.18 2.56
N LEU A 43 17.63 -12.79 1.41
CA LEU A 43 18.66 -13.48 0.61
C LEU A 43 19.52 -12.52 -0.20
N GLU A 44 18.92 -11.43 -0.70
CA GLU A 44 19.64 -10.39 -1.46
C GLU A 44 20.32 -9.38 -0.54
N ARG A 45 19.86 -9.30 0.72
CA ARG A 45 20.29 -8.30 1.70
C ARG A 45 20.15 -6.89 1.16
N ASP A 46 19.03 -6.63 0.51
CA ASP A 46 18.69 -5.34 -0.06
C ASP A 46 17.18 -5.07 -0.04
N TRP A 47 16.81 -3.82 -0.28
CA TRP A 47 15.45 -3.38 -0.51
C TRP A 47 15.06 -3.61 -1.97
N VAL A 48 14.07 -4.46 -2.20
CA VAL A 48 13.61 -4.80 -3.54
C VAL A 48 12.14 -4.44 -3.72
N ILE A 49 11.74 -4.27 -4.97
CA ILE A 49 10.34 -4.16 -5.37
C ILE A 49 10.14 -5.13 -6.53
N ASP A 50 9.08 -5.94 -6.44
CA ASP A 50 8.81 -6.98 -7.42
C ASP A 50 7.86 -6.44 -8.48
N ALA A 51 8.13 -6.76 -9.75
CA ALA A 51 7.14 -6.61 -10.81
C ALA A 51 5.99 -7.62 -10.56
N ALA A 52 4.88 -7.12 -10.03
CA ALA A 52 3.76 -7.93 -9.55
C ALA A 52 2.49 -7.10 -9.36
N PRO A 53 1.31 -7.75 -9.27
CA PRO A 53 0.08 -7.09 -8.85
C PRO A 53 0.07 -6.82 -7.33
N PHE A 54 -0.22 -5.58 -6.97
CA PHE A 54 -0.41 -5.10 -5.60
C PHE A 54 -1.87 -4.79 -5.35
N ASP A 55 -2.36 -5.19 -4.18
CA ASP A 55 -3.65 -4.72 -3.68
C ASP A 55 -3.45 -3.52 -2.77
N VAL A 56 -4.36 -2.55 -2.87
CA VAL A 56 -4.46 -1.41 -1.97
C VAL A 56 -5.85 -1.41 -1.33
N TRP A 57 -5.89 -1.03 -0.05
CA TRP A 57 -7.14 -0.82 0.68
C TRP A 57 -7.10 0.53 1.38
N VAL A 58 -8.26 1.19 1.47
CA VAL A 58 -8.44 2.47 2.15
C VAL A 58 -9.65 2.39 3.07
N GLY A 59 -9.50 2.79 4.33
CA GLY A 59 -10.60 2.78 5.29
C GLY A 59 -10.19 3.29 6.67
N GLY A 60 -11.13 3.24 7.62
CA GLY A 60 -10.92 3.72 9.00
C GLY A 60 -10.16 2.75 9.90
N ASP A 61 -9.95 1.50 9.47
CA ASP A 61 -9.27 0.46 10.23
C ASP A 61 -8.61 -0.59 9.31
N ALA A 62 -7.91 -1.57 9.90
CA ALA A 62 -7.15 -2.58 9.17
C ALA A 62 -8.02 -3.59 8.37
N THR A 63 -9.32 -3.67 8.65
CA THR A 63 -10.29 -4.55 7.99
C THR A 63 -11.00 -3.90 6.80
N ALA A 64 -10.56 -2.72 6.37
CA ALA A 64 -11.10 -1.96 5.25
C ALA A 64 -11.49 -2.82 4.02
N ALA A 65 -12.68 -2.54 3.49
CA ALA A 65 -13.28 -3.24 2.35
C ALA A 65 -13.10 -2.50 1.02
N LEU A 66 -13.00 -1.17 1.04
CA LEU A 66 -12.70 -0.40 -0.16
C LEU A 66 -11.26 -0.70 -0.59
N GLY A 67 -11.12 -1.28 -1.77
CA GLY A 67 -9.82 -1.65 -2.30
C GLY A 67 -9.79 -1.69 -3.82
N SER A 68 -8.58 -1.73 -4.34
CA SER A 68 -8.28 -1.82 -5.77
C SER A 68 -6.97 -2.59 -5.96
N THR A 69 -6.64 -2.90 -7.21
CA THR A 69 -5.39 -3.56 -7.58
C THR A 69 -4.69 -2.73 -8.64
N PHE A 70 -3.36 -2.65 -8.55
CA PHE A 70 -2.51 -2.11 -9.60
C PHE A 70 -1.32 -3.04 -9.84
N GLU A 71 -0.61 -2.87 -10.94
CA GLU A 71 0.52 -3.72 -11.31
C GLU A 71 1.79 -2.91 -11.47
N ILE A 72 2.89 -3.46 -10.97
CA ILE A 72 4.24 -2.96 -11.23
C ILE A 72 4.81 -3.76 -12.39
N THR A 73 5.10 -3.08 -13.50
CA THR A 73 5.53 -3.71 -14.76
C THR A 73 7.03 -3.58 -15.05
N GLY A 74 7.79 -2.81 -14.26
CA GLY A 74 9.24 -2.63 -14.41
C GLY A 74 9.90 -2.27 -13.08
N THR A 75 11.18 -2.62 -12.94
CA THR A 75 12.02 -2.39 -11.75
C THR A 75 13.30 -1.70 -12.16
#